data_AF-A0A943QL29-F1
#
_entry.id   AF-A0A943QL29-F1
#
_cell.length_a   1.000
_cell.length_b   1.000
_cell.length_c   1.000
_cell.angle_alpha   90.00
_cell.angle_beta   90.00
_cell.angle_gamma   90.00
#
_symmetry.space_group_name_H-M   'P 1'
#
loop_
_entity.id
_entity.type
_entity.pdbx_description
1 polymer ?
#
loop_
_entity_poly.entity_id
_entity_poly.type
_entity_poly.pdbx_seq_one_letter_code
_entity_poly.pdbx_strand_id
1 'polypeptide(L)'
;LKSINEADYTSDSYARFIEAIQYAESIKDGSEYDVYKGAYDGLIGARSQLTLLNRNDLNEMIKRAESIDLDQYLDEGKSEFKAALENAKKVYETVSLTQKQVDDATKSLGDSINALKKIPESVSKDELNNLIKEVESLDKSKYTEESWNVMIDALAKAKEVANNENATQEEVDEAYRNLENAKNSLVKNEDKPGDGNKPGDGDKPGEGNNNGDGSNNENNDGKPNDEGKLPNTGGNSPVVIGLLGLALSASGVAIFKKKNKIK
;
A
#
# COMPACT_ATOMS: atom_id res chain seq x y z
N LEU A 1 -5.05 48.35 -4.23
CA LEU A 1 -5.27 46.98 -4.77
C LEU A 1 -3.98 46.36 -5.35
N LYS A 2 -2.99 47.16 -5.79
CA LYS A 2 -1.69 46.72 -6.36
C LYS A 2 -0.75 45.88 -5.45
N SER A 3 -1.22 45.27 -4.37
CA SER A 3 -0.38 44.60 -3.37
C SER A 3 -0.86 43.21 -2.94
N ILE A 4 -1.85 42.62 -3.62
CA ILE A 4 -2.35 41.27 -3.31
C ILE A 4 -1.73 40.32 -4.34
N ASN A 5 -0.92 39.37 -3.88
CA ASN A 5 -0.26 38.38 -4.71
C ASN A 5 -1.07 37.08 -4.70
N GLU A 6 -1.42 36.56 -5.87
CA GLU A 6 -2.19 35.33 -6.04
C GLU A 6 -1.59 34.13 -5.29
N ALA A 7 -0.25 34.04 -5.23
CA ALA A 7 0.43 32.92 -4.60
C ALA A 7 0.16 32.80 -3.08
N ASP A 8 -0.24 33.89 -2.43
CA ASP A 8 -0.47 33.95 -0.98
C ASP A 8 -1.88 33.49 -0.59
N TYR A 9 -2.80 33.33 -1.55
CA TYR A 9 -4.21 33.06 -1.31
C TYR A 9 -4.69 31.80 -2.02
N THR A 10 -5.79 31.23 -1.52
CA THR A 10 -6.44 30.10 -2.20
C THR A 10 -7.01 30.57 -3.53
N SER A 11 -6.89 29.73 -4.57
CA SER A 11 -7.37 30.01 -5.91
C SER A 11 -8.84 30.42 -5.94
N ASP A 12 -9.69 29.77 -5.13
CA ASP A 12 -11.12 30.04 -5.09
C ASP A 12 -11.44 31.43 -4.50
N SER A 13 -10.72 31.84 -3.46
CA SER A 13 -10.93 33.15 -2.84
C SER A 13 -10.37 34.27 -3.71
N TYR A 14 -9.21 34.03 -4.34
CA TYR A 14 -8.59 34.97 -5.26
C TYR A 14 -9.44 35.15 -6.53
N ALA A 15 -10.01 34.08 -7.09
CA ALA A 15 -10.90 34.14 -8.24
C ALA A 15 -12.11 35.06 -7.99
N ARG A 16 -12.80 34.92 -6.83
CA ARG A 16 -13.92 35.81 -6.45
C ARG A 16 -13.49 37.27 -6.33
N PHE A 17 -12.27 37.51 -5.81
CA PHE A 17 -11.73 38.86 -5.73
C PHE A 17 -11.44 39.46 -7.12
N ILE A 18 -10.92 38.66 -8.05
CA ILE A 18 -10.73 39.07 -9.45
C ILE A 18 -12.07 39.32 -10.15
N GLU A 19 -13.09 38.51 -9.93
CA GLU A 19 -14.45 38.74 -10.45
C GLU A 19 -15.03 40.07 -9.96
N ALA A 20 -14.85 40.40 -8.68
CA ALA A 20 -15.29 41.69 -8.13
C ALA A 20 -14.53 42.89 -8.73
N ILE A 21 -13.23 42.74 -9.01
CA ILE A 21 -12.44 43.76 -9.73
C ILE A 21 -12.99 43.93 -11.14
N GLN A 22 -13.20 42.84 -11.87
CA GLN A 22 -13.72 42.89 -13.25
C GLN A 22 -15.10 43.53 -13.31
N TYR A 23 -15.98 43.22 -12.34
CA TYR A 23 -17.29 43.87 -12.23
C TYR A 23 -17.15 45.38 -12.01
N ALA A 24 -16.30 45.81 -11.07
CA ALA A 24 -16.06 47.23 -10.81
C ALA A 24 -15.45 47.96 -12.02
N GLU A 25 -14.53 47.33 -12.75
CA GLU A 25 -13.93 47.88 -13.98
C GLU A 25 -14.91 47.94 -15.16
N SER A 26 -15.97 47.12 -15.13
CA SER A 26 -17.01 47.12 -16.18
C SER A 26 -18.03 48.26 -16.05
N ILE A 27 -18.06 48.95 -14.91
CA ILE A 27 -19.01 50.04 -14.65
C ILE A 27 -18.71 51.21 -15.59
N LYS A 28 -19.71 51.62 -16.36
CA LYS A 28 -19.59 52.72 -17.33
C LYS A 28 -19.52 54.07 -16.63
N ASP A 29 -18.75 54.99 -17.18
CA ASP A 29 -18.76 56.40 -16.76
C ASP A 29 -20.17 57.00 -16.85
N GLY A 30 -20.59 57.70 -15.80
CA GLY A 30 -21.92 58.30 -15.69
C GLY A 30 -23.01 57.34 -15.18
N SER A 31 -22.65 56.14 -14.70
CA SER A 31 -23.59 55.26 -14.00
C SER A 31 -24.16 55.90 -12.73
N GLU A 32 -25.28 55.39 -12.23
CA GLU A 32 -25.87 55.88 -10.99
C GLU A 32 -24.96 55.63 -9.77
N TYR A 33 -25.06 56.49 -8.76
CA TYR A 33 -24.27 56.37 -7.53
C TYR A 33 -24.40 54.99 -6.88
N ASP A 34 -25.62 54.44 -6.83
CA ASP A 34 -25.88 53.13 -6.22
C ASP A 34 -25.16 51.99 -6.94
N VAL A 35 -24.92 52.12 -8.26
CA VAL A 35 -24.13 51.17 -9.05
C VAL A 35 -22.66 51.21 -8.63
N TYR A 36 -22.09 52.41 -8.51
CA TYR A 36 -20.72 52.58 -8.02
C TYR A 36 -20.56 52.10 -6.58
N LYS A 37 -21.52 52.42 -5.71
CA LYS A 37 -21.52 51.98 -4.32
C LYS A 37 -21.60 50.45 -4.21
N GLY A 38 -22.48 49.81 -4.98
CA GLY A 38 -22.60 48.35 -5.01
C GLY A 38 -21.30 47.67 -5.49
N ALA A 39 -20.67 48.19 -6.55
CA ALA A 39 -19.40 47.67 -7.03
C ALA A 39 -18.27 47.86 -6.00
N TYR A 40 -18.22 49.01 -5.32
CA TYR A 40 -17.26 49.27 -4.26
C TYR A 40 -17.46 48.35 -3.05
N ASP A 41 -18.70 48.22 -2.56
CA ASP A 41 -19.05 47.35 -1.43
C ASP A 41 -18.73 45.88 -1.76
N GLY A 42 -19.06 45.44 -2.98
CA GLY A 42 -18.75 44.09 -3.46
C GLY A 42 -17.24 43.82 -3.51
N LEU A 43 -16.44 44.78 -3.99
CA LEU A 43 -14.99 44.68 -4.01
C LEU A 43 -14.39 44.61 -2.60
N ILE A 44 -14.86 45.44 -1.66
CA ILE A 44 -14.42 45.39 -0.25
C ILE A 44 -14.82 44.06 0.39
N GLY A 45 -16.04 43.58 0.12
CA GLY A 45 -16.53 42.29 0.57
C GLY A 45 -15.65 41.13 0.08
N ALA A 46 -15.40 41.05 -1.24
CA ALA A 46 -14.56 40.01 -1.82
C ALA A 46 -13.12 40.05 -1.28
N ARG A 47 -12.55 41.26 -1.10
CA ARG A 47 -11.24 41.43 -0.47
C ARG A 47 -11.19 40.89 0.96
N SER A 48 -12.25 41.12 1.74
CA SER A 48 -12.34 40.63 3.12
C SER A 48 -12.49 39.11 3.23
N GLN A 49 -12.92 38.45 2.16
CA GLN A 49 -13.09 36.99 2.07
C GLN A 49 -11.89 36.27 1.46
N LEU A 50 -10.79 36.97 1.20
CA LEU A 50 -9.54 36.35 0.77
C LEU A 50 -9.03 35.39 1.85
N THR A 51 -8.77 34.15 1.46
CA THR A 51 -8.27 33.11 2.36
C THR A 51 -6.81 32.85 2.06
N LEU A 52 -5.95 32.97 3.07
CA LEU A 52 -4.53 32.66 2.93
C LEU A 52 -4.33 31.18 2.61
N LEU A 53 -3.40 30.90 1.70
CA LEU A 53 -3.00 29.55 1.37
C LEU A 53 -1.92 29.08 2.36
N ASN A 54 -2.21 28.05 3.15
CA ASN A 54 -1.27 27.52 4.13
C ASN A 54 -0.48 26.34 3.54
N ARG A 55 0.85 26.45 3.54
CA ARG A 55 1.79 25.44 3.03
C ARG A 55 2.77 24.94 4.09
N ASN A 56 2.58 25.29 5.36
CA ASN A 56 3.54 25.00 6.41
C ASN A 56 3.70 23.49 6.59
N ASP A 57 2.59 22.76 6.69
CA ASP A 57 2.60 21.31 6.89
C ASP A 57 3.22 20.58 5.69
N LEU A 58 2.93 21.03 4.47
CA LEU A 58 3.57 20.50 3.26
C LEU A 58 5.09 20.71 3.28
N ASN A 59 5.55 21.91 3.66
CA ASN A 59 6.97 22.24 3.76
C ASN A 59 7.68 21.37 4.80
N GLU A 60 7.09 21.20 5.98
CA GLU A 60 7.66 20.35 7.03
C GLU A 60 7.68 18.87 6.61
N MET A 61 6.62 18.40 5.94
CA MET A 61 6.57 17.03 5.43
C MET A 61 7.62 16.78 4.36
N ILE A 62 7.84 17.73 3.44
CA ILE A 62 8.92 17.66 2.44
C ILE A 62 10.28 17.56 3.12
N LYS A 63 10.57 18.43 4.10
CA LYS A 63 11.85 18.39 4.85
C LYS A 63 12.04 17.05 5.55
N ARG A 64 10.99 16.53 6.20
CA ARG A 64 11.02 15.20 6.84
C ARG A 64 11.32 14.11 5.81
N ALA A 65 10.61 14.11 4.68
CA ALA A 65 10.82 13.14 3.62
C ALA A 65 12.26 13.18 3.07
N GLU A 66 12.80 14.37 2.82
CA GLU A 66 14.18 14.54 2.35
C GLU A 66 15.24 14.07 3.35
N SER A 67 14.91 14.00 4.64
CA SER A 67 15.81 13.49 5.68
C SER A 67 15.80 11.98 5.86
N ILE A 68 14.90 11.26 5.16
CA ILE A 68 14.81 9.80 5.26
C ILE A 68 15.99 9.17 4.54
N ASP A 69 16.79 8.41 5.28
CA ASP A 69 17.79 7.51 4.72
C ASP A 69 17.10 6.26 4.16
N LEU A 70 16.95 6.21 2.84
CA LEU A 70 16.27 5.10 2.15
C LEU A 70 17.06 3.79 2.20
N ASP A 71 18.35 3.81 2.57
CA ASP A 71 19.14 2.59 2.68
C ASP A 71 18.73 1.76 3.93
N GLN A 72 17.99 2.36 4.87
CA GLN A 72 17.41 1.65 6.03
C GLN A 72 16.08 0.95 5.73
N TYR A 73 15.61 1.01 4.49
CA TYR A 73 14.30 0.50 4.09
C TYR A 73 14.41 -0.52 2.95
N LEU A 74 13.48 -1.47 2.93
CA LEU A 74 13.31 -2.41 1.83
C LEU A 74 12.93 -1.65 0.55
N ASP A 75 13.26 -2.20 -0.61
CA ASP A 75 12.98 -1.55 -1.90
C ASP A 75 11.48 -1.35 -2.17
N GLU A 76 10.65 -2.17 -1.55
CA GLU A 76 9.19 -2.06 -1.61
C GLU A 76 8.71 -0.71 -1.04
N GLY A 77 7.95 0.05 -1.83
CA GLY A 77 7.42 1.36 -1.46
C GLY A 77 8.36 2.55 -1.71
N LYS A 78 9.64 2.33 -2.04
CA LYS A 78 10.58 3.44 -2.30
C LYS A 78 10.21 4.24 -3.54
N SER A 79 9.69 3.58 -4.59
CA SER A 79 9.29 4.23 -5.83
C SER A 79 8.12 5.19 -5.60
N GLU A 80 7.09 4.71 -4.90
CA GLU A 80 5.89 5.43 -4.52
C GLU A 80 6.23 6.63 -3.62
N PHE A 81 7.12 6.43 -2.64
CA PHE A 81 7.64 7.50 -1.80
C PHE A 81 8.35 8.59 -2.61
N LYS A 82 9.25 8.22 -3.54
CA LYS A 82 9.96 9.19 -4.39
C LYS A 82 9.00 9.99 -5.27
N ALA A 83 8.02 9.31 -5.88
CA ALA A 83 7.00 9.96 -6.70
C ALA A 83 6.13 10.93 -5.88
N ALA A 84 5.72 10.54 -4.67
CA ALA A 84 4.96 11.39 -3.78
C ALA A 84 5.76 12.62 -3.33
N LEU A 85 7.06 12.46 -3.04
CA LEU A 85 7.95 13.56 -2.69
C LEU A 85 8.13 14.55 -3.86
N GLU A 86 8.33 14.04 -5.08
CA GLU A 86 8.41 14.90 -6.27
C GLU A 86 7.11 15.68 -6.50
N ASN A 87 5.95 15.02 -6.37
CA ASN A 87 4.66 15.68 -6.49
C ASN A 87 4.46 16.75 -5.41
N ALA A 88 4.81 16.45 -4.15
CA ALA A 88 4.73 17.41 -3.05
C ALA A 88 5.57 18.67 -3.32
N LYS A 89 6.79 18.52 -3.84
CA LYS A 89 7.64 19.65 -4.25
C LYS A 89 7.02 20.49 -5.37
N LYS A 90 6.47 19.82 -6.40
CA LYS A 90 5.76 20.52 -7.49
C LYS A 90 4.57 21.30 -6.97
N VAL A 91 3.75 20.72 -6.10
CA VAL A 91 2.62 21.39 -5.47
C VAL A 91 3.11 22.58 -4.64
N TYR A 92 4.21 22.42 -3.89
CA TYR A 92 4.78 23.49 -3.08
C TYR A 92 5.19 24.73 -3.91
N GLU A 93 5.68 24.53 -5.13
CA GLU A 93 6.08 25.60 -6.06
C GLU A 93 4.91 26.15 -6.91
N THR A 94 3.79 25.43 -6.98
CA THR A 94 2.66 25.78 -7.86
C THR A 94 1.86 26.94 -7.29
N VAL A 95 1.56 27.95 -8.11
CA VAL A 95 0.63 29.06 -7.77
C VAL A 95 -0.82 28.69 -8.11
N SER A 96 -1.79 29.46 -7.61
CA SER A 96 -3.22 29.22 -7.87
C SER A 96 -3.68 27.83 -7.42
N LEU A 97 -3.47 27.53 -6.14
CA LEU A 97 -3.96 26.29 -5.53
C LEU A 97 -5.14 26.53 -4.60
N THR A 98 -6.00 25.53 -4.51
CA THR A 98 -6.93 25.38 -3.38
C THR A 98 -6.17 24.87 -2.15
N GLN A 99 -6.70 25.12 -0.96
CA GLN A 99 -6.13 24.53 0.27
C GLN A 99 -6.18 23.00 0.20
N LYS A 100 -7.27 22.44 -0.35
CA LYS A 100 -7.43 21.00 -0.50
C LYS A 100 -6.30 20.35 -1.31
N GLN A 101 -5.83 20.99 -2.38
CA GLN A 101 -4.71 20.46 -3.17
C GLN A 101 -3.40 20.40 -2.37
N VAL A 102 -3.16 21.39 -1.50
CA VAL A 102 -2.00 21.39 -0.60
C VAL A 102 -2.14 20.29 0.46
N ASP A 103 -3.32 20.16 1.05
CA ASP A 103 -3.62 19.15 2.07
C ASP A 103 -3.52 17.72 1.50
N ASP A 104 -4.06 17.50 0.30
CA ASP A 104 -4.01 16.21 -0.40
C ASP A 104 -2.55 15.81 -0.68
N ALA A 105 -1.72 16.75 -1.17
CA ALA A 105 -0.30 16.48 -1.42
C ALA A 105 0.46 16.15 -0.12
N THR A 106 0.15 16.87 0.96
CA THR A 106 0.70 16.62 2.30
C THR A 106 0.33 15.22 2.79
N LYS A 107 -0.94 14.85 2.65
CA LYS A 107 -1.44 13.53 3.03
C LYS A 107 -0.80 12.42 2.21
N SER A 108 -0.75 12.55 0.88
CA SER A 108 -0.14 11.54 0.00
C SER A 108 1.33 11.31 0.33
N LEU A 109 2.10 12.37 0.62
CA LEU A 109 3.48 12.22 1.05
C LEU A 109 3.57 11.51 2.40
N GLY A 110 2.77 11.91 3.39
CA GLY A 110 2.71 11.25 4.70
C GLY A 110 2.34 9.77 4.63
N ASP A 111 1.34 9.41 3.81
CA ASP A 111 0.93 8.02 3.58
C ASP A 111 2.08 7.19 2.97
N SER A 112 2.80 7.75 1.99
CA SER A 112 3.94 7.07 1.36
C SER A 112 5.12 6.85 2.31
N ILE A 113 5.38 7.79 3.23
CA ILE A 113 6.39 7.63 4.30
C ILE A 113 6.00 6.47 5.21
N ASN A 114 4.73 6.40 5.62
CA ASN A 114 4.24 5.35 6.50
C ASN A 114 4.22 3.97 5.84
N ALA A 115 4.15 3.92 4.51
CA ALA A 115 4.18 2.69 3.73
C ALA A 115 5.59 2.08 3.58
N LEU A 116 6.65 2.85 3.86
CA LEU A 116 8.02 2.34 3.82
C LEU A 116 8.24 1.27 4.89
N LYS A 117 8.80 0.13 4.48
CA LYS A 117 9.13 -0.99 5.38
C LYS A 117 10.61 -0.97 5.71
N LYS A 118 10.95 -0.88 7.00
CA LYS A 118 12.36 -0.92 7.43
C LYS A 118 12.98 -2.27 7.10
N ILE A 119 14.26 -2.27 6.78
CA ILE A 119 15.07 -3.49 6.75
C ILE A 119 15.09 -4.06 8.18
N PRO A 120 14.79 -5.35 8.39
CA PRO A 120 14.91 -5.97 9.71
C PRO A 120 16.33 -5.81 10.26
N GLU A 121 16.48 -5.67 11.58
CA GLU A 121 17.81 -5.74 12.19
C GLU A 121 18.45 -7.08 11.84
N SER A 122 19.78 -7.09 11.64
CA SER A 122 20.50 -8.31 11.30
C SER A 122 20.29 -9.38 12.36
N VAL A 123 19.61 -10.46 11.98
CA VAL A 123 19.38 -11.62 12.84
C VAL A 123 20.55 -12.59 12.74
N SER A 124 20.91 -13.22 13.86
CA SER A 124 21.93 -14.27 13.82
C SER A 124 21.39 -15.49 13.08
N LYS A 125 22.22 -16.05 12.20
CA LYS A 125 21.91 -17.25 11.40
C LYS A 125 22.85 -18.41 11.73
N ASP A 126 23.61 -18.29 12.82
CA ASP A 126 24.68 -19.24 13.14
C ASP A 126 24.15 -20.65 13.37
N GLU A 127 23.05 -20.80 14.11
CA GLU A 127 22.43 -22.10 14.39
C GLU A 127 21.87 -22.74 13.11
N LEU A 128 21.18 -21.96 12.28
CA LEU A 128 20.70 -22.41 10.97
C LEU A 128 21.86 -22.85 10.06
N ASN A 129 22.92 -22.06 9.97
CA ASN A 129 24.11 -22.37 9.18
C ASN A 129 24.86 -23.61 9.68
N ASN A 130 24.90 -23.82 10.99
CA ASN A 130 25.50 -25.02 11.58
C ASN A 130 24.68 -26.28 11.25
N LEU A 131 23.36 -26.20 11.36
CA LEU A 131 22.47 -27.31 11.00
C LEU A 131 22.53 -27.62 9.49
N ILE A 132 22.59 -26.61 8.63
CA ILE A 132 22.82 -26.77 7.18
C ILE A 132 24.09 -27.59 6.93
N LYS A 133 25.22 -27.18 7.54
CA LYS A 133 26.50 -27.90 7.38
C LYS A 133 26.43 -29.34 7.89
N GLU A 134 25.73 -29.57 9.00
CA GLU A 134 25.55 -30.91 9.56
C GLU A 134 24.76 -31.79 8.59
N VAL A 135 23.63 -31.30 8.06
CA VAL A 135 22.80 -32.03 7.09
C VAL A 135 23.57 -32.30 5.79
N GLU A 136 24.35 -31.33 5.29
CA GLU A 136 25.19 -31.50 4.10
C GLU A 136 26.28 -32.56 4.27
N SER A 137 26.68 -32.86 5.52
CA SER A 137 27.66 -33.90 5.82
C SER A 137 27.08 -35.31 5.88
N LEU A 138 25.74 -35.45 5.85
CA LEU A 138 25.09 -36.75 5.91
C LEU A 138 25.30 -37.54 4.61
N ASP A 139 25.54 -38.84 4.78
CA ASP A 139 25.69 -39.76 3.67
C ASP A 139 24.32 -40.24 3.17
N LYS A 140 23.89 -39.71 2.01
CA LYS A 140 22.64 -40.08 1.33
C LYS A 140 22.42 -41.59 1.25
N SER A 141 23.48 -42.38 1.05
CA SER A 141 23.36 -43.83 0.82
C SER A 141 22.84 -44.61 2.02
N LYS A 142 22.83 -44.00 3.21
CA LYS A 142 22.34 -44.62 4.46
C LYS A 142 20.83 -44.50 4.65
N TYR A 143 20.15 -43.67 3.86
CA TYR A 143 18.76 -43.31 4.06
C TYR A 143 17.88 -43.71 2.88
N THR A 144 16.58 -43.86 3.15
CA THR A 144 15.58 -44.12 2.11
C THR A 144 15.44 -42.90 1.20
N GLU A 145 15.16 -43.15 -0.08
CA GLU A 145 14.97 -42.10 -1.07
C GLU A 145 13.85 -41.12 -0.69
N GLU A 146 12.74 -41.64 -0.17
CA GLU A 146 11.58 -40.84 0.24
C GLU A 146 11.93 -39.84 1.35
N SER A 147 12.54 -40.32 2.45
CA SER A 147 12.91 -39.45 3.57
C SER A 147 14.03 -38.48 3.20
N TRP A 148 14.94 -38.89 2.33
CA TRP A 148 16.01 -38.04 1.81
C TRP A 148 15.50 -36.89 0.94
N ASN A 149 14.47 -37.13 0.12
CA ASN A 149 13.90 -36.08 -0.72
C ASN A 149 13.24 -34.98 0.12
N VAL A 150 12.49 -35.35 1.16
CA VAL A 150 11.92 -34.39 2.12
C VAL A 150 13.01 -33.55 2.80
N MET A 151 14.13 -34.18 3.16
CA MET A 151 15.30 -33.49 3.70
C MET A 151 15.89 -32.45 2.73
N ILE A 152 16.11 -32.82 1.47
CA ILE A 152 16.72 -31.92 0.49
C ILE A 152 15.84 -30.69 0.23
N ASP A 153 14.51 -30.87 0.21
CA ASP A 153 13.58 -29.74 0.07
C ASP A 153 13.66 -28.78 1.27
N ALA A 154 13.77 -29.31 2.49
CA ALA A 154 13.95 -28.50 3.70
C ALA A 154 15.33 -27.79 3.70
N LEU A 155 16.39 -28.48 3.26
CA LEU A 155 17.73 -27.91 3.13
C LEU A 155 17.79 -26.76 2.13
N ALA A 156 17.10 -26.89 0.99
CA ALA A 156 17.04 -25.83 -0.01
C ALA A 156 16.42 -24.55 0.57
N LYS A 157 15.26 -24.67 1.23
CA LYS A 157 14.58 -23.53 1.89
C LYS A 157 15.43 -22.92 3.00
N ALA A 158 16.11 -23.75 3.80
CA ALA A 158 17.01 -23.27 4.84
C ALA A 158 18.16 -22.43 4.26
N LYS A 159 18.74 -22.84 3.13
CA LYS A 159 19.78 -22.07 2.43
C LYS A 159 19.27 -20.76 1.84
N GLU A 160 18.05 -20.74 1.32
CA GLU A 160 17.42 -19.51 0.83
C GLU A 160 17.30 -18.46 1.96
N VAL A 161 16.78 -18.87 3.12
CA VAL A 161 16.66 -17.99 4.30
C VAL A 161 18.05 -17.59 4.84
N ALA A 162 19.01 -18.51 4.88
CA ALA A 162 20.37 -18.21 5.32
C ALA A 162 21.02 -17.12 4.46
N ASN A 163 20.79 -17.13 3.14
CA ASN A 163 21.34 -16.16 2.20
C ASN A 163 20.53 -14.86 2.08
N ASN A 164 19.29 -14.81 2.60
CA ASN A 164 18.46 -13.60 2.55
C ASN A 164 18.91 -12.58 3.60
N GLU A 165 19.62 -11.52 3.21
CA GLU A 165 20.10 -10.46 4.11
C GLU A 165 18.99 -9.78 4.93
N ASN A 166 17.76 -9.80 4.42
CA ASN A 166 16.59 -9.18 5.03
C ASN A 166 15.68 -10.19 5.76
N ALA A 167 16.16 -11.41 6.03
CA ALA A 167 15.35 -12.42 6.72
C ALA A 167 14.98 -11.95 8.14
N THR A 168 13.74 -12.21 8.57
CA THR A 168 13.33 -11.95 9.96
C THR A 168 13.74 -13.09 10.90
N GLN A 169 13.69 -12.86 12.21
CA GLN A 169 14.03 -13.90 13.18
C GLN A 169 13.04 -15.07 13.09
N GLU A 170 11.76 -14.77 12.88
CA GLU A 170 10.73 -15.78 12.70
C GLU A 170 10.99 -16.66 11.46
N GLU A 171 11.46 -16.07 10.36
CA GLU A 171 11.82 -16.82 9.14
C GLU A 171 13.04 -17.72 9.40
N VAL A 172 14.04 -17.23 10.12
CA VAL A 172 15.23 -18.02 10.49
C VAL A 172 14.86 -19.18 11.42
N ASP A 173 14.05 -18.93 12.45
CA ASP A 173 13.60 -19.93 13.41
C ASP A 173 12.72 -20.99 12.74
N GLU A 174 11.84 -20.58 11.83
CA GLU A 174 11.00 -21.50 11.06
C GLU A 174 11.85 -22.38 10.13
N ALA A 175 12.83 -21.80 9.43
CA ALA A 175 13.75 -22.53 8.57
C ALA A 175 14.57 -23.56 9.37
N TYR A 176 15.06 -23.17 10.55
CA TYR A 176 15.77 -24.06 11.46
C TYR A 176 14.89 -25.25 11.85
N ARG A 177 13.69 -24.98 12.38
CA ARG A 177 12.75 -26.01 12.84
C ARG A 177 12.35 -26.96 11.73
N ASN A 178 12.13 -26.45 10.51
CA ASN A 178 11.76 -27.26 9.36
C ASN A 178 12.92 -28.20 8.95
N LEU A 179 14.15 -27.69 8.93
CA LEU A 179 15.34 -28.50 8.63
C LEU A 179 15.61 -29.54 9.72
N GLU A 180 15.46 -29.17 10.99
CA GLU A 180 15.65 -30.07 12.14
C GLU A 180 14.61 -31.19 12.14
N ASN A 181 13.35 -30.88 11.86
CA ASN A 181 12.29 -31.89 11.76
C ASN A 181 12.54 -32.85 10.59
N ALA A 182 12.98 -32.34 9.43
CA ALA A 182 13.30 -33.19 8.28
C ALA A 182 14.49 -34.11 8.59
N LYS A 183 15.49 -33.61 9.34
CA LYS A 183 16.61 -34.40 9.88
C LYS A 183 16.17 -35.51 10.80
N ASN A 184 15.30 -35.20 11.75
CA ASN A 184 14.79 -36.19 12.70
C ASN A 184 13.84 -37.20 12.05
N SER A 185 13.31 -36.90 10.86
CA SER A 185 12.42 -37.77 10.09
C SER A 185 13.14 -38.65 9.05
N LEU A 186 14.47 -38.59 8.96
CA LEU A 186 15.25 -39.46 8.09
C LEU A 186 15.11 -40.93 8.50
N VAL A 187 14.81 -41.80 7.53
CA VAL A 187 14.66 -43.24 7.74
C VAL A 187 15.86 -43.97 7.14
N LYS A 188 16.56 -44.78 7.93
CA LYS A 188 17.69 -45.56 7.43
C LYS A 188 17.22 -46.69 6.51
N ASN A 189 18.05 -47.06 5.54
CA ASN A 189 17.75 -48.17 4.63
C ASN A 189 17.56 -49.51 5.36
N GLU A 190 18.24 -49.69 6.50
CA GLU A 190 18.15 -50.90 7.34
C GLU A 190 16.84 -50.98 8.15
N ASP A 191 16.20 -49.83 8.41
CA ASP A 191 14.95 -49.72 9.17
C ASP A 191 13.72 -49.71 8.26
N LYS A 192 13.89 -50.05 6.97
CA LYS A 192 12.77 -50.20 6.04
C LYS A 192 11.84 -51.28 6.59
N PRO A 193 10.53 -51.01 6.78
CA PRO A 193 9.58 -52.06 7.10
C PRO A 193 9.68 -53.16 6.04
N GLY A 194 10.10 -54.35 6.47
CA GLY A 194 10.17 -55.50 5.59
C GLY A 194 8.79 -55.76 4.99
N ASP A 195 8.73 -55.79 3.65
CA ASP A 195 7.65 -56.39 2.91
C ASP A 195 7.67 -57.90 3.22
N GLY A 196 6.99 -58.28 4.30
CA GLY A 196 7.25 -59.52 5.02
C GLY A 196 6.03 -60.10 5.72
N ASN A 197 4.87 -60.13 5.05
CA ASN A 197 4.00 -61.30 4.99
C ASN A 197 2.77 -61.01 4.11
N LYS A 198 2.73 -61.65 2.95
CA LYS A 198 1.49 -61.93 2.21
C LYS A 198 1.02 -63.34 2.58
N PRO A 199 -0.06 -63.54 3.35
CA PRO A 199 -0.83 -64.77 3.30
C PRO A 199 -1.70 -64.75 2.05
N GLY A 200 -1.71 -65.87 1.33
CA GLY A 200 -2.35 -66.05 0.03
C GLY A 200 -3.88 -66.04 0.04
N ASP A 201 -4.40 -66.03 -1.20
CA ASP A 201 -5.81 -66.10 -1.58
C ASP A 201 -6.55 -67.32 -0.97
N GLY A 202 -7.85 -67.13 -0.67
CA GLY A 202 -8.78 -68.24 -0.40
C GLY A 202 -10.09 -67.86 0.30
N ASP A 203 -11.09 -67.50 -0.50
CA ASP A 203 -12.55 -67.72 -0.34
C ASP A 203 -13.39 -67.08 0.80
N LYS A 204 -14.30 -66.20 0.34
CA LYS A 204 -15.63 -65.78 0.89
C LYS A 204 -16.60 -67.02 0.93
N PRO A 205 -17.85 -66.97 1.47
CA PRO A 205 -18.66 -65.83 1.97
C PRO A 205 -19.57 -66.10 3.21
N GLY A 206 -20.28 -65.07 3.69
CA GLY A 206 -21.43 -65.22 4.59
C GLY A 206 -22.18 -63.91 4.85
N GLU A 207 -23.38 -63.80 4.28
CA GLU A 207 -24.39 -62.76 4.46
C GLU A 207 -24.92 -62.67 5.90
N GLY A 208 -25.46 -61.51 6.29
CA GLY A 208 -26.18 -61.37 7.57
C GLY A 208 -26.68 -59.95 7.83
N ASN A 209 -27.94 -59.73 7.51
CA ASN A 209 -28.67 -58.46 7.46
C ASN A 209 -29.20 -57.97 8.82
N ASN A 210 -29.54 -56.67 8.88
CA ASN A 210 -30.66 -56.03 9.60
C ASN A 210 -30.59 -55.60 11.10
N ASN A 211 -30.69 -54.26 11.24
CA ASN A 211 -31.73 -53.44 11.90
C ASN A 211 -31.94 -53.38 13.43
N GLY A 212 -32.21 -52.12 13.86
CA GLY A 212 -32.95 -51.70 15.07
C GLY A 212 -32.44 -50.33 15.54
N ASP A 213 -32.91 -49.19 15.01
CA ASP A 213 -34.18 -48.47 15.25
C ASP A 213 -34.27 -47.72 16.60
N GLY A 214 -34.81 -46.49 16.53
CA GLY A 214 -35.33 -45.69 17.65
C GLY A 214 -34.62 -44.35 17.89
N SER A 215 -35.02 -43.25 17.21
CA SER A 215 -35.92 -42.18 17.73
C SER A 215 -35.42 -41.45 18.98
N ASN A 216 -35.51 -40.14 19.18
CA ASN A 216 -36.08 -38.97 18.52
C ASN A 216 -35.62 -37.78 19.38
N ASN A 217 -35.47 -36.56 18.84
CA ASN A 217 -36.33 -35.42 19.19
C ASN A 217 -35.85 -34.12 18.53
N GLU A 218 -36.85 -33.39 18.10
CA GLU A 218 -36.90 -32.24 17.22
C GLU A 218 -36.87 -30.89 17.98
N ASN A 219 -36.57 -29.85 17.20
CA ASN A 219 -36.99 -28.44 17.33
C ASN A 219 -36.29 -27.53 18.37
N ASN A 220 -35.55 -26.52 17.87
CA ASN A 220 -36.20 -25.22 17.69
C ASN A 220 -35.42 -24.25 16.77
N ASP A 221 -36.21 -23.49 16.01
CA ASP A 221 -35.86 -22.48 15.03
C ASP A 221 -35.18 -21.23 15.62
N GLY A 222 -34.30 -20.62 14.82
CA GLY A 222 -33.70 -19.32 15.09
C GLY A 222 -32.92 -18.77 13.90
N LYS A 223 -33.64 -18.28 12.88
CA LYS A 223 -33.11 -17.50 11.74
C LYS A 223 -32.43 -16.20 12.21
N PRO A 224 -31.36 -15.71 11.55
CA PRO A 224 -31.54 -14.65 10.56
C PRO A 224 -30.74 -14.87 9.26
N ASN A 225 -31.22 -14.24 8.19
CA ASN A 225 -30.57 -14.14 6.87
C ASN A 225 -29.22 -13.41 6.98
N ASP A 226 -28.21 -13.77 6.17
CA ASP A 226 -27.78 -12.88 5.07
C ASP A 226 -26.83 -13.60 4.09
N GLU A 227 -26.74 -13.01 2.91
CA GLU A 227 -26.34 -13.52 1.61
C GLU A 227 -24.81 -13.70 1.42
N GLY A 228 -24.48 -14.52 0.42
CA GLY A 228 -23.30 -14.28 -0.42
C GLY A 228 -22.02 -15.04 -0.05
N LYS A 229 -21.84 -16.23 -0.62
CA LYS A 229 -20.50 -16.81 -0.79
C LYS A 229 -20.31 -17.35 -2.20
N LEU A 230 -19.27 -16.86 -2.87
CA LEU A 230 -18.30 -17.52 -3.79
C LEU A 230 -17.42 -16.40 -4.44
N PRO A 231 -16.19 -16.67 -4.92
CA PRO A 231 -15.05 -17.38 -4.33
C PRO A 231 -13.77 -16.51 -4.27
N ASN A 232 -12.72 -17.09 -3.68
CA ASN A 232 -11.35 -16.59 -3.59
C ASN A 232 -10.67 -16.45 -4.98
N THR A 233 -10.05 -15.29 -5.26
CA THR A 233 -9.05 -15.13 -6.34
C THR A 233 -7.73 -14.68 -5.71
N GLY A 234 -6.73 -15.55 -5.77
CA GLY A 234 -5.40 -15.28 -5.25
C GLY A 234 -4.60 -14.26 -6.06
N GLY A 235 -3.48 -13.85 -5.47
CA GLY A 235 -2.21 -13.49 -6.11
C GLY A 235 -2.22 -12.38 -7.16
N ASN A 236 -1.53 -11.27 -6.83
CA ASN A 236 -1.26 -10.08 -7.63
C ASN A 236 -2.44 -9.10 -7.66
N SER A 237 -2.58 -8.33 -6.58
CA SER A 237 -3.47 -7.19 -6.53
C SER A 237 -2.98 -6.12 -7.51
N PRO A 238 -3.72 -5.76 -8.58
CA PRO A 238 -3.60 -4.42 -9.11
C PRO A 238 -4.31 -3.56 -8.09
N VAL A 239 -3.57 -3.09 -7.08
CA VAL A 239 -4.02 -1.91 -6.36
C VAL A 239 -4.09 -0.86 -7.45
N VAL A 240 -5.33 -0.53 -7.83
CA VAL A 240 -5.70 0.66 -8.55
C VAL A 240 -5.24 1.80 -7.64
N ILE A 241 -3.94 2.13 -7.72
CA ILE A 241 -3.40 3.34 -7.15
C ILE A 241 -4.10 4.42 -7.96
N GLY A 242 -5.06 5.06 -7.31
CA GLY A 242 -5.78 6.18 -7.87
C GLY A 242 -4.77 7.21 -8.35
N LEU A 243 -4.54 7.21 -9.66
CA LEU A 243 -4.20 8.40 -10.45
C LEU A 243 -5.39 9.37 -10.41
N LEU A 244 -5.90 9.67 -9.21
CA LEU A 244 -6.86 10.73 -8.99
C LEU A 244 -6.08 12.05 -8.98
N GLY A 245 -5.89 12.55 -10.20
CA GLY A 245 -6.28 13.92 -10.46
C GLY A 245 -5.25 14.98 -10.14
N LEU A 246 -4.19 15.04 -10.93
CA LEU A 246 -3.79 16.32 -11.52
C LEU A 246 -3.59 16.11 -13.02
N ALA A 247 -4.70 15.85 -13.71
CA ALA A 247 -4.93 16.60 -14.93
C ALA A 247 -4.83 18.07 -14.51
N LEU A 248 -3.64 18.66 -14.65
CA LEU A 248 -3.46 20.08 -14.83
C LEU A 248 -4.17 20.41 -16.15
N SER A 249 -5.51 20.33 -16.16
CA SER A 249 -6.30 21.12 -17.08
C SER A 249 -5.89 22.53 -16.76
N ALA A 250 -5.01 23.04 -17.60
CA ALA A 250 -4.69 24.43 -17.74
C ALA A 250 -6.00 25.19 -17.99
N SER A 251 -6.74 25.45 -16.92
CA SER A 251 -7.61 26.62 -16.82
C SER A 251 -6.71 27.80 -16.51
N GLY A 252 -5.67 27.98 -17.34
CA GLY A 252 -5.18 29.31 -17.62
C GLY A 252 -6.36 30.00 -18.27
N VAL A 253 -7.01 30.89 -17.53
CA VAL A 253 -7.82 31.94 -18.15
C VAL A 253 -6.88 32.62 -19.14
N ALA A 254 -7.04 32.27 -20.41
CA ALA A 254 -6.36 32.91 -21.51
C ALA A 254 -6.86 34.36 -21.57
N ILE A 255 -6.19 35.26 -20.85
CA ILE A 255 -6.40 36.69 -20.98
C ILE A 255 -5.84 37.09 -22.36
N PHE A 256 -6.73 37.09 -23.35
CA PHE A 256 -6.49 37.58 -24.69
C PHE A 256 -6.28 39.09 -24.64
N LYS A 257 -5.04 39.55 -24.46
CA LYS A 257 -4.66 40.95 -24.75
C LYS A 257 -4.57 41.13 -26.27
N LYS A 258 -5.53 41.87 -26.87
CA LYS A 258 -5.27 42.55 -28.15
C LYS A 258 -5.89 43.96 -28.22
N LYS A 259 -5.04 44.91 -27.80
CA LYS A 259 -4.83 46.29 -28.28
C LYS A 259 -6.00 47.02 -28.97
N ASN A 260 -6.51 48.05 -28.27
CA ASN A 260 -7.07 49.25 -28.90
C ASN A 260 -6.01 49.94 -29.78
N LYS A 261 -6.32 50.13 -31.07
CA LYS A 261 -5.68 51.17 -31.90
C LYS A 261 -6.60 52.38 -31.90
N ILE A 262 -6.12 53.44 -31.26
CA ILE A 262 -6.59 54.80 -31.48
C ILE A 262 -6.16 55.19 -32.91
N LYS A 263 -7.12 55.68 -33.70
CA LYS A 263 -6.89 56.61 -34.80
C LYS A 263 -7.80 57.80 -34.56
#